data_AF-A0A2D0RNQ7-F1
#
_entry.id   AF-A0A2D0RNQ7-F1
#
_cell.length_a   1.000
_cell.length_b   1.000
_cell.length_c   1.000
_cell.angle_alpha   90.00
_cell.angle_beta   90.00
_cell.angle_gamma   90.00
#
_symmetry.space_group_name_H-M   'P 1'
#
loop_
_entity.id
_entity.type
_entity.pdbx_description
1 polymer ?
#
loop_
_entity_poly.entity_id
_entity_poly.type
_entity_poly.pdbx_seq_one_letter_code
_entity_poly.pdbx_strand_id
1 'polypeptide(L)'
;MESHVCCLKDIEDVTSNSARSVQLERTKTLIEEIRALIKNNEAEYCSFWRPVLPWGGVYTIRAGQKAVSCIPLYVKINLKNTCTIDGFLMLLYVILRDNQTFRREVGLFLGKRFVEHFLYLMDSYDYTTVKILWIWDRMSKRQYRSEIHQAALEIDLFGNEHENFTKNLENLMSTMQESYCTNWCCPSRFQELLQNTININPPHELPDRDPIQSAVDEFFCPKIVLCHEYGCKGLREFSQREFCHGAPPFIILNMQMWKSEDLSYVPYHLALSDHRYSLEGATLFNREEHHYSAAFQIDGYWMHYDGLRSDNLILLNKPPELLLLSSLVYVRSHEK
;
A
#
# COMPACT_ATOMS: atom_id res chain seq x y z
N MET A 1 27.57 -13.63 -21.50
CA MET A 1 28.97 -13.56 -21.03
C MET A 1 29.01 -12.51 -19.94
N GLU A 2 29.05 -13.01 -18.70
CA GLU A 2 29.33 -12.39 -17.39
C GLU A 2 28.55 -11.13 -16.93
N SER A 3 27.54 -11.43 -16.12
CA SER A 3 26.90 -10.59 -15.12
C SER A 3 27.82 -10.37 -13.91
N HIS A 4 28.27 -9.14 -13.66
CA HIS A 4 28.88 -8.79 -12.38
C HIS A 4 27.79 -8.39 -11.36
N VAL A 5 27.18 -9.40 -10.76
CA VAL A 5 26.49 -9.29 -9.48
C VAL A 5 27.60 -9.12 -8.42
N CYS A 6 27.62 -7.96 -7.77
CA CYS A 6 28.53 -7.72 -6.65
C CYS A 6 28.01 -8.49 -5.43
N CYS A 7 28.47 -9.73 -5.27
CA CYS A 7 28.24 -10.55 -4.08
C CYS A 7 28.92 -9.91 -2.87
N LEU A 8 28.12 -9.51 -1.87
CA LEU A 8 28.59 -9.31 -0.50
C LEU A 8 29.02 -10.68 0.03
N LYS A 9 30.34 -10.88 0.15
CA LYS A 9 30.95 -12.07 0.75
C LYS A 9 31.36 -11.79 2.20
N ASP A 10 30.96 -12.74 3.04
CA ASP A 10 31.61 -13.30 4.22
C ASP A 10 31.83 -12.40 5.45
N ILE A 11 30.89 -12.55 6.40
CA ILE A 11 31.11 -12.33 7.83
C ILE A 11 31.50 -13.71 8.40
N GLU A 12 32.79 -13.91 8.68
CA GLU A 12 33.25 -15.02 9.51
C GLU A 12 33.51 -14.53 10.94
N ASP A 13 32.79 -15.17 11.86
CA ASP A 13 33.18 -15.58 13.21
C ASP A 13 34.11 -14.69 14.06
N VAL A 14 33.49 -14.02 15.03
CA VAL A 14 34.04 -13.97 16.39
C VAL A 14 32.91 -14.24 17.38
N THR A 15 32.71 -15.50 17.75
CA THR A 15 32.12 -15.86 19.04
C THR A 15 33.23 -16.27 19.99
N SER A 16 33.40 -15.51 21.08
CA SER A 16 33.51 -16.07 22.43
C SER A 16 33.74 -14.99 23.49
N ASN A 17 33.06 -15.18 24.62
CA ASN A 17 33.34 -14.63 25.95
C ASN A 17 32.80 -13.22 26.29
N SER A 18 31.50 -13.13 26.61
CA SER A 18 31.11 -13.13 28.03
C SER A 18 29.60 -13.29 28.18
N ALA A 19 29.20 -14.40 28.81
CA ALA A 19 27.86 -14.56 29.35
C ALA A 19 27.74 -13.70 30.62
N ARG A 20 27.43 -12.41 30.45
CA ARG A 20 26.95 -11.52 31.51
C ARG A 20 26.07 -10.44 30.90
N SER A 21 24.77 -10.73 30.88
CA SER A 21 23.67 -9.76 31.03
C SER A 21 23.89 -8.38 30.38
N VAL A 22 23.97 -8.34 29.05
CA VAL A 22 23.44 -7.19 28.32
C VAL A 22 22.13 -7.68 27.72
N GLN A 23 21.08 -7.60 28.54
CA GLN A 23 19.72 -7.57 28.02
C GLN A 23 19.68 -6.27 27.21
N LEU A 24 20.03 -6.36 25.92
CA LEU A 24 19.87 -5.27 24.98
C LEU A 24 18.39 -4.90 25.09
N GLU A 25 18.08 -3.76 25.72
CA GLU A 25 16.72 -3.26 25.80
C GLU A 25 16.21 -3.19 24.37
N ARG A 26 15.33 -4.13 24.01
CA ARG A 26 14.72 -4.15 22.69
C ARG A 26 13.95 -2.84 22.58
N THR A 27 14.40 -1.95 21.70
CA THR A 27 13.65 -0.74 21.38
C THR A 27 12.24 -1.15 21.00
N LYS A 28 11.26 -0.58 21.70
CA LYS A 28 9.84 -0.84 21.41
C LYS A 28 9.57 -0.39 19.98
N THR A 29 8.77 -1.15 19.25
CA THR A 29 8.37 -0.72 17.90
C THR A 29 7.31 0.37 17.98
N LEU A 30 7.12 1.12 16.89
CA LEU A 30 6.09 2.16 16.81
C LEU A 30 4.70 1.64 17.24
N ILE A 31 4.30 0.44 16.76
CA ILE A 31 3.01 -0.14 17.16
C ILE A 31 2.97 -0.50 18.65
N GLU A 32 4.05 -1.07 19.20
CA GLU A 32 4.13 -1.39 20.64
C GLU A 32 4.02 -0.13 21.50
N GLU A 33 4.52 1.00 21.00
CA GLU A 33 4.44 2.30 21.68
C GLU A 33 3.06 2.91 21.60
N ILE A 34 2.42 2.86 20.42
CA ILE A 34 1.02 3.30 20.25
C ILE A 34 0.11 2.49 21.18
N ARG A 35 0.25 1.16 21.20
CA ARG A 35 -0.50 0.27 22.09
C ARG A 35 -0.29 0.60 23.56
N ALA A 36 0.97 0.84 23.96
CA ALA A 36 1.28 1.22 25.34
C ALA A 36 0.65 2.57 25.71
N LEU A 37 0.60 3.52 24.78
CA LEU A 37 -0.02 4.82 24.98
C LEU A 37 -1.54 4.71 25.12
N ILE A 38 -2.20 3.95 24.23
CA ILE A 38 -3.64 3.68 24.29
C ILE A 38 -4.02 3.04 25.64
N LYS A 39 -3.25 2.06 26.10
CA LYS A 39 -3.55 1.31 27.32
C LYS A 39 -3.40 2.14 28.61
N ASN A 40 -2.62 3.22 28.57
CA ASN A 40 -2.26 4.01 29.75
C ASN A 40 -3.10 5.30 29.92
N ASN A 41 -3.98 5.66 28.98
CA ASN A 41 -4.68 6.94 29.00
C ASN A 41 -6.21 6.80 28.96
N GLU A 42 -6.89 7.57 29.82
CA GLU A 42 -8.34 7.78 29.82
C GLU A 42 -8.76 9.03 28.99
N ALA A 43 -7.80 9.77 28.41
CA ALA A 43 -8.06 11.07 27.78
C ALA A 43 -8.38 10.99 26.28
N GLU A 44 -9.34 11.82 25.85
CA GLU A 44 -9.94 11.90 24.51
C GLU A 44 -9.01 12.43 23.41
N TYR A 45 -7.75 12.82 23.63
CA TYR A 45 -6.85 13.22 22.54
C TYR A 45 -5.40 12.95 22.91
N CYS A 46 -4.70 12.19 22.07
CA CYS A 46 -3.28 11.92 22.24
C CYS A 46 -2.52 12.19 20.93
N SER A 47 -1.63 13.16 20.94
CA SER A 47 -0.59 13.31 19.91
C SER A 47 0.59 12.41 20.24
N PHE A 48 1.13 11.74 19.22
CA PHE A 48 2.28 10.88 19.37
C PHE A 48 3.58 11.68 19.17
N TRP A 49 4.40 11.78 20.23
CA TRP A 49 5.59 12.64 20.26
C TRP A 49 6.85 12.03 19.64
N ARG A 50 6.82 10.73 19.31
CA ARG A 50 7.98 10.06 18.68
C ARG A 50 7.93 10.18 17.16
N PRO A 51 9.09 10.16 16.49
CA PRO A 51 9.14 10.29 15.04
C PRO A 51 8.36 9.15 14.38
N VAL A 52 7.38 9.53 13.57
CA VAL A 52 6.71 8.64 12.60
C VAL A 52 7.28 8.97 11.23
N LEU A 53 7.11 8.07 10.25
CA LEU A 53 7.60 8.21 8.89
C LEU A 53 7.43 9.67 8.40
N PRO A 54 8.50 10.47 8.23
CA PRO A 54 8.35 11.92 8.05
C PRO A 54 8.20 12.26 6.57
N TRP A 55 7.66 13.44 6.26
CA TRP A 55 7.69 13.94 4.89
C TRP A 55 9.12 14.20 4.41
N GLY A 56 9.43 13.78 3.18
CA GLY A 56 10.72 13.92 2.55
C GLY A 56 11.77 12.94 3.06
N GLY A 57 13.05 13.31 2.89
CA GLY A 57 14.18 12.54 3.39
C GLY A 57 15.47 12.86 2.63
N VAL A 58 16.61 12.59 3.27
CA VAL A 58 17.92 12.72 2.64
C VAL A 58 18.69 11.41 2.81
N TYR A 59 19.02 10.76 1.69
CA TYR A 59 19.81 9.54 1.65
C TYR A 59 21.17 9.84 1.03
N THR A 60 22.23 9.16 1.48
CA THR A 60 23.58 9.42 0.94
C THR A 60 24.18 8.12 0.40
N ILE A 61 24.55 8.13 -0.88
CA ILE A 61 25.21 7.00 -1.54
C ILE A 61 26.69 7.31 -1.73
N ARG A 62 27.55 6.33 -1.44
CA ARG A 62 28.96 6.39 -1.79
C ARG A 62 29.12 6.10 -3.29
N ALA A 63 29.50 7.12 -4.06
CA ALA A 63 29.62 7.09 -5.52
C ALA A 63 31.04 6.79 -6.04
N GLY A 64 32.03 6.61 -5.16
CA GLY A 64 33.40 6.22 -5.53
C GLY A 64 34.48 6.89 -4.68
N GLN A 65 35.70 6.99 -5.21
CA GLN A 65 36.81 7.75 -4.62
C GLN A 65 37.40 8.69 -5.67
N LYS A 66 37.79 9.93 -5.29
CA LYS A 66 38.58 10.79 -6.18
C LYS A 66 39.97 10.18 -6.36
N ALA A 67 40.37 9.95 -7.61
CA ALA A 67 41.64 9.30 -7.99
C ALA A 67 42.91 9.96 -7.42
N VAL A 68 42.83 11.22 -6.98
CA VAL A 68 43.98 12.02 -6.51
C VAL A 68 44.02 12.17 -4.98
N SER A 69 42.91 11.94 -4.25
CA SER A 69 42.84 12.26 -2.82
C SER A 69 42.29 11.14 -1.92
N CYS A 70 41.89 9.99 -2.47
CA CYS A 70 41.24 8.90 -1.73
C CYS A 70 39.97 9.31 -0.95
N ILE A 71 39.48 10.54 -1.13
CA ILE A 71 38.27 11.04 -0.48
C ILE A 71 37.07 10.35 -1.13
N PRO A 72 36.22 9.66 -0.36
CA PRO A 72 35.01 9.06 -0.89
C PRO A 72 34.08 10.15 -1.44
N LEU A 73 33.64 9.96 -2.68
CA LEU A 73 32.63 10.78 -3.31
C LEU A 73 31.26 10.28 -2.83
N TYR A 74 30.43 11.22 -2.40
CA TYR A 74 29.06 10.93 -2.00
C TYR A 74 28.10 11.70 -2.89
N VAL A 75 27.01 11.04 -3.26
CA VAL A 75 25.85 11.66 -3.91
C VAL A 75 24.74 11.70 -2.89
N LYS A 76 24.19 12.89 -2.66
CA LYS A 76 23.00 13.07 -1.83
C LYS A 76 21.77 12.80 -2.68
N ILE A 77 20.82 12.04 -2.17
CA ILE A 77 19.48 11.88 -2.73
C ILE A 77 18.52 12.62 -1.84
N ASN A 78 17.87 13.65 -2.38
CA ASN A 78 16.84 14.41 -1.68
C ASN A 78 15.47 13.94 -2.16
N LEU A 79 14.63 13.50 -1.22
CA LEU A 79 13.24 13.12 -1.50
C LEU A 79 12.31 14.32 -1.22
N LYS A 80 11.44 14.63 -2.18
CA LYS A 80 10.41 15.68 -2.06
C LYS A 80 9.02 15.09 -2.32
N ASN A 81 7.99 15.76 -1.76
CA ASN A 81 6.57 15.44 -2.00
C ASN A 81 6.22 13.95 -1.76
N THR A 82 6.81 13.35 -0.71
CA THR A 82 6.66 11.91 -0.44
C THR A 82 5.31 11.50 0.12
N CYS A 83 4.41 12.45 0.38
CA CYS A 83 3.07 12.19 0.92
C CYS A 83 2.28 11.14 0.11
N THR A 84 2.53 11.03 -1.19
CA THR A 84 1.90 10.04 -2.09
C THR A 84 2.25 8.58 -1.76
N ILE A 85 3.36 8.32 -1.04
CA ILE A 85 3.76 6.97 -0.62
C ILE A 85 3.79 6.80 0.90
N ASP A 86 3.95 7.89 1.65
CA ASP A 86 4.18 7.83 3.09
C ASP A 86 3.01 7.19 3.86
N GLY A 87 1.79 7.66 3.58
CA GLY A 87 0.59 7.12 4.21
C GLY A 87 0.36 5.64 3.88
N PHE A 88 0.69 5.25 2.66
CA PHE A 88 0.66 3.86 2.26
C PHE A 88 1.69 3.00 3.01
N LEU A 89 2.95 3.44 3.07
CA LEU A 89 4.00 2.68 3.76
C LEU A 89 3.63 2.48 5.24
N MET A 90 2.97 3.47 5.85
CA MET A 90 2.38 3.33 7.18
C MET A 90 1.28 2.26 7.23
N LEU A 91 0.30 2.30 6.32
CA LEU A 91 -0.75 1.28 6.21
C LEU A 91 -0.19 -0.14 6.03
N LEU A 92 0.76 -0.30 5.10
CA LEU A 92 1.40 -1.59 4.84
C LEU A 92 2.14 -2.09 6.08
N TYR A 93 2.86 -1.21 6.78
CA TYR A 93 3.55 -1.56 8.02
C TYR A 93 2.56 -2.07 9.07
N VAL A 94 1.45 -1.37 9.30
CA VAL A 94 0.44 -1.78 10.29
C VAL A 94 -0.15 -3.15 9.94
N ILE A 95 -0.62 -3.34 8.70
CA ILE A 95 -1.22 -4.60 8.22
C ILE A 95 -0.25 -5.78 8.38
N LEU A 96 1.00 -5.60 7.95
CA LEU A 96 2.00 -6.66 7.99
C LEU A 96 2.51 -6.93 9.40
N ARG A 97 2.61 -5.91 10.24
CA ARG A 97 3.17 -6.05 11.58
C ARG A 97 2.24 -6.84 12.47
N ASP A 98 0.93 -6.64 12.35
CA ASP A 98 -0.06 -7.30 13.21
C ASP A 98 -0.41 -8.73 12.77
N ASN A 99 -0.02 -9.16 11.56
CA ASN A 99 -0.35 -10.48 11.05
C ASN A 99 0.83 -11.21 10.38
N GLN A 100 1.37 -12.21 11.06
CA GLN A 100 2.48 -13.03 10.56
C GLN A 100 2.14 -13.83 9.29
N THR A 101 0.89 -14.27 9.15
CA THR A 101 0.43 -15.02 7.97
C THR A 101 0.45 -14.11 6.75
N PHE A 102 -0.02 -12.86 6.89
CA PHE A 102 0.01 -11.88 5.80
C PHE A 102 1.43 -11.54 5.36
N ARG A 103 2.42 -11.52 6.25
CA ARG A 103 3.83 -11.35 5.85
C ARG A 103 4.29 -12.40 4.86
N ARG A 104 3.86 -13.66 5.06
CA ARG A 104 4.20 -14.78 4.17
C ARG A 104 3.46 -14.64 2.85
N GLU A 105 2.16 -14.37 2.88
CA GLU A 105 1.32 -14.22 1.69
C GLU A 105 1.79 -13.05 0.82
N VAL A 106 1.92 -11.85 1.40
CA VAL A 106 2.42 -10.66 0.69
C VAL A 106 3.86 -10.87 0.22
N GLY A 107 4.67 -11.62 0.98
CA GLY A 107 6.03 -12.01 0.60
C GLY A 107 6.11 -12.85 -0.68
N LEU A 108 5.04 -13.53 -1.10
CA LEU A 108 4.99 -14.22 -2.39
C LEU A 108 4.95 -13.24 -3.58
N PHE A 109 4.43 -12.03 -3.36
CA PHE A 109 4.24 -11.01 -4.41
C PHE A 109 5.29 -9.91 -4.36
N LEU A 110 5.63 -9.44 -3.16
CA LEU A 110 6.64 -8.41 -2.95
C LEU A 110 8.05 -8.99 -2.77
N GLY A 111 8.17 -10.29 -2.52
CA GLY A 111 9.42 -10.95 -2.16
C GLY A 111 9.62 -11.01 -0.65
N LYS A 112 9.91 -12.21 -0.13
CA LYS A 112 10.12 -12.44 1.31
C LYS A 112 11.18 -11.51 1.91
N ARG A 113 12.34 -11.38 1.24
CA ARG A 113 13.44 -10.51 1.69
C ARG A 113 13.05 -9.04 1.74
N PHE A 114 12.25 -8.60 0.77
CA PHE A 114 11.74 -7.23 0.75
C PHE A 114 10.86 -6.98 1.98
N VAL A 115 9.88 -7.85 2.24
CA VAL A 115 8.95 -7.71 3.38
C VAL A 115 9.70 -7.71 4.72
N GLU A 116 10.64 -8.63 4.89
CA GLU A 116 11.46 -8.71 6.11
C GLU A 116 12.32 -7.45 6.31
N HIS A 117 12.96 -6.96 5.25
CA HIS A 117 13.79 -5.77 5.33
C HIS A 117 12.97 -4.48 5.53
N PHE A 118 11.83 -4.36 4.85
CA PHE A 118 10.86 -3.29 5.05
C PHE A 118 10.42 -3.18 6.52
N LEU A 119 9.99 -4.30 7.11
CA LEU A 119 9.58 -4.32 8.52
C LEU A 119 10.73 -3.97 9.47
N TYR A 120 11.93 -4.48 9.19
CA TYR A 120 13.13 -4.16 9.98
C TYR A 120 13.44 -2.65 9.97
N LEU A 121 13.42 -2.02 8.80
CA LEU A 121 13.71 -0.59 8.67
C LEU A 121 12.61 0.26 9.34
N MET A 122 11.35 -0.12 9.20
CA MET A 122 10.23 0.54 9.90
C MET A 122 10.35 0.44 11.43
N ASP A 123 10.68 -0.76 11.95
CA ASP A 123 10.90 -0.99 13.39
C ASP A 123 12.14 -0.24 13.91
N SER A 124 13.11 0.05 13.05
CA SER A 124 14.36 0.75 13.38
C SER A 124 14.28 2.28 13.15
N TYR A 125 13.11 2.80 12.78
CA TYR A 125 12.88 4.21 12.45
C TYR A 125 13.72 4.74 11.27
N ASP A 126 14.26 3.86 10.41
CA ASP A 126 15.04 4.24 9.23
C ASP A 126 14.12 4.51 8.02
N TYR A 127 13.26 5.51 8.20
CA TYR A 127 12.17 5.81 7.27
C TYR A 127 12.64 6.31 5.91
N THR A 128 13.80 6.99 5.84
CA THR A 128 14.33 7.43 4.55
C THR A 128 14.77 6.22 3.72
N THR A 129 15.43 5.25 4.35
CA THR A 129 15.81 4.00 3.68
C THR A 129 14.59 3.17 3.28
N VAL A 130 13.50 3.18 4.06
CA VAL A 130 12.21 2.57 3.66
C VAL A 130 11.69 3.15 2.35
N LYS A 131 11.64 4.48 2.23
CA LYS A 131 11.17 5.14 0.99
C LYS A 131 12.05 4.79 -0.19
N ILE A 132 13.36 4.84 0.00
CA ILE A 132 14.35 4.50 -1.03
C ILE A 132 14.23 3.03 -1.47
N LEU A 133 14.04 2.11 -0.53
CA LEU A 133 13.78 0.69 -0.80
C LEU A 133 12.53 0.54 -1.68
N TRP A 134 11.44 1.22 -1.34
CA TRP A 134 10.21 1.20 -2.13
C TRP A 134 10.41 1.77 -3.54
N ILE A 135 11.05 2.94 -3.65
CA ILE A 135 11.30 3.61 -4.94
C ILE A 135 12.12 2.71 -5.86
N TRP A 136 13.18 2.08 -5.36
CA TRP A 136 14.05 1.26 -6.21
C TRP A 136 13.49 -0.11 -6.56
N ASP A 137 12.83 -0.78 -5.62
CA ASP A 137 12.35 -2.14 -5.84
C ASP A 137 11.00 -2.16 -6.57
N ARG A 138 10.15 -1.15 -6.31
CA ARG A 138 8.74 -1.19 -6.74
C ARG A 138 8.41 -0.15 -7.79
N MET A 139 8.96 1.06 -7.73
CA MET A 139 8.52 2.14 -8.61
C MET A 139 9.26 2.15 -9.95
N SER A 140 8.49 2.35 -11.03
CA SER A 140 8.98 2.71 -12.35
C SER A 140 9.42 4.17 -12.40
N LYS A 141 10.39 4.48 -13.27
CA LYS A 141 10.83 5.87 -13.56
C LYS A 141 9.72 6.81 -14.03
N ARG A 142 8.56 6.30 -14.44
CA ARG A 142 7.40 7.13 -14.83
C ARG A 142 6.57 7.60 -13.63
N GLN A 143 6.73 6.96 -12.47
CA GLN A 143 5.96 7.26 -11.24
C GLN A 143 6.57 8.39 -10.41
N TYR A 144 7.77 8.86 -10.77
CA TYR A 144 8.44 9.96 -10.07
C TYR A 144 9.25 10.81 -11.04
N ARG A 145 9.50 12.07 -10.66
CA ARG A 145 10.43 12.94 -11.38
C ARG A 145 11.78 12.89 -10.70
N SER A 146 12.85 12.94 -11.48
CA SER A 146 14.19 12.98 -10.93
C SER A 146 15.08 13.93 -11.70
N GLU A 147 15.75 14.81 -10.98
CA GLU A 147 16.66 15.82 -11.53
C GLU A 147 18.00 15.77 -10.82
N ILE A 148 19.09 16.05 -11.53
CA ILE A 148 20.42 16.11 -10.95
C ILE A 148 20.80 17.57 -10.77
N HIS A 149 21.03 17.99 -9.52
CA HIS A 149 21.52 19.31 -9.17
C HIS A 149 22.89 19.18 -8.51
N GLN A 150 23.94 19.58 -9.22
CA GLN A 150 25.33 19.48 -8.75
C GLN A 150 25.71 18.03 -8.38
N ALA A 151 25.98 17.76 -7.10
CA ALA A 151 26.30 16.43 -6.55
C ALA A 151 25.10 15.80 -5.80
N ALA A 152 23.88 16.27 -6.08
CA ALA A 152 22.66 15.75 -5.51
C ALA A 152 21.69 15.26 -6.61
N LEU A 153 21.07 14.12 -6.38
CA LEU A 153 19.90 13.65 -7.10
C LEU A 153 18.67 14.10 -6.31
N GLU A 154 17.77 14.82 -6.95
CA GLU A 154 16.46 15.14 -6.40
C GLU A 154 15.46 14.14 -6.97
N ILE A 155 14.65 13.53 -6.11
CA ILE A 155 13.53 12.68 -6.48
C ILE A 155 12.27 13.33 -5.92
N ASP A 156 11.39 13.74 -6.83
CA ASP A 156 10.09 14.31 -6.53
C ASP A 156 9.01 13.26 -6.77
N LEU A 157 8.31 12.90 -5.69
CA LEU A 157 7.24 11.90 -5.68
C LEU A 157 5.85 12.53 -5.84
N PHE A 158 5.78 13.82 -6.20
CA PHE A 158 4.51 14.45 -6.54
C PHE A 158 3.82 13.70 -7.68
N GLY A 159 2.57 13.31 -7.46
CA GLY A 159 1.85 12.47 -8.42
C GLY A 159 0.57 11.89 -7.86
N ASN A 160 0.07 10.87 -8.54
CA ASN A 160 -1.12 10.14 -8.15
C ASN A 160 -0.74 9.03 -7.15
N GLU A 161 -1.31 9.07 -5.94
CA GLU A 161 -1.13 8.04 -4.92
C GLU A 161 -1.46 6.64 -5.45
N HIS A 162 -2.56 6.47 -6.18
CA HIS A 162 -2.95 5.20 -6.77
C HIS A 162 -1.88 4.64 -7.73
N GLU A 163 -1.28 5.50 -8.56
CA GLU A 163 -0.17 5.08 -9.44
C GLU A 163 1.08 4.70 -8.63
N ASN A 164 1.37 5.38 -7.53
CA ASN A 164 2.54 5.13 -6.70
C ASN A 164 2.38 3.95 -5.73
N PHE A 165 1.13 3.54 -5.49
CA PHE A 165 0.76 2.53 -4.51
C PHE A 165 0.13 1.29 -5.16
N THR A 166 -1.09 1.42 -5.68
CA THR A 166 -1.92 0.28 -6.09
C THR A 166 -1.30 -0.45 -7.28
N LYS A 167 -0.69 0.29 -8.21
CA LYS A 167 0.04 -0.26 -9.35
C LYS A 167 1.11 -1.28 -8.95
N ASN A 168 1.76 -1.05 -7.82
CA ASN A 168 2.86 -1.89 -7.34
C ASN A 168 2.39 -3.18 -6.64
N LEU A 169 1.06 -3.32 -6.45
CA LEU A 169 0.37 -4.45 -5.83
C LEU A 169 -0.62 -5.14 -6.79
N GLU A 170 -0.58 -4.81 -8.07
CA GLU A 170 -1.46 -5.35 -9.12
C GLU A 170 -1.57 -6.89 -9.09
N ASN A 171 -0.44 -7.59 -8.96
CA ASN A 171 -0.45 -9.05 -8.95
C ASN A 171 -1.17 -9.61 -7.71
N LEU A 172 -1.11 -8.93 -6.57
CA LEU A 172 -1.74 -9.36 -5.31
C LEU A 172 -3.26 -9.37 -5.42
N MET A 173 -3.84 -8.37 -6.10
CA MET A 173 -5.29 -8.17 -6.21
C MET A 173 -5.84 -8.59 -7.58
N SER A 174 -5.03 -9.30 -8.37
CA SER A 174 -5.43 -9.70 -9.71
C SER A 174 -6.61 -10.66 -9.69
N THR A 175 -7.54 -10.46 -10.62
CA THR A 175 -8.75 -11.27 -10.79
C THR A 175 -8.87 -11.74 -12.23
N MET A 176 -9.59 -12.85 -12.42
CA MET A 176 -9.89 -13.44 -13.71
C MET A 176 -11.39 -13.68 -13.82
N GLN A 177 -11.94 -13.43 -15.00
CA GLN A 177 -13.33 -13.78 -15.31
C GLN A 177 -13.39 -14.36 -16.71
N GLU A 178 -13.94 -15.56 -16.82
CA GLU A 178 -14.12 -16.21 -18.12
C GLU A 178 -15.40 -15.68 -18.78
N SER A 179 -15.42 -15.68 -20.10
CA SER A 179 -16.63 -15.38 -20.84
C SER A 179 -16.78 -16.20 -22.11
N TYR A 180 -18.03 -16.46 -22.47
CA TYR A 180 -18.38 -17.27 -23.62
C TYR A 180 -19.47 -16.63 -24.46
N CYS A 181 -19.26 -16.57 -25.78
CA CYS A 181 -20.28 -16.12 -26.70
C CYS A 181 -21.16 -17.28 -27.20
N THR A 182 -22.47 -17.06 -27.16
CA THR A 182 -23.47 -18.01 -27.66
C THR A 182 -23.38 -18.22 -29.18
N ASN A 183 -22.81 -17.26 -29.92
CA ASN A 183 -22.55 -17.41 -31.35
C ASN A 183 -21.29 -18.26 -31.60
N TRP A 184 -21.47 -19.43 -32.20
CA TRP A 184 -20.40 -20.38 -32.54
C TRP A 184 -19.38 -19.83 -33.54
N CYS A 185 -19.78 -18.87 -34.39
CA CYS A 185 -18.90 -18.24 -35.37
C CYS A 185 -18.18 -16.99 -34.83
N CYS A 186 -18.36 -16.67 -33.55
CA CYS A 186 -17.65 -15.55 -32.92
C CYS A 186 -16.14 -15.85 -32.91
N PRO A 187 -15.27 -14.99 -33.46
CA PRO A 187 -13.83 -15.25 -33.51
C PRO A 187 -13.22 -15.34 -32.10
N SER A 188 -13.65 -14.46 -31.20
CA SER A 188 -13.23 -14.45 -29.79
C SER A 188 -14.31 -15.09 -28.91
N ARG A 189 -14.74 -16.30 -29.26
CA ARG A 189 -15.90 -16.94 -28.61
C ARG A 189 -15.68 -17.12 -27.12
N PHE A 190 -14.56 -17.74 -26.74
CA PHE A 190 -14.10 -17.83 -25.37
C PHE A 190 -13.07 -16.71 -25.12
N GLN A 191 -13.14 -16.06 -23.95
CA GLN A 191 -12.16 -15.06 -23.52
C GLN A 191 -11.93 -15.18 -22.02
N GLU A 192 -10.69 -14.96 -21.61
CA GLU A 192 -10.30 -14.77 -20.21
C GLU A 192 -10.00 -13.28 -19.99
N LEU A 193 -10.75 -12.66 -19.08
CA LEU A 193 -10.60 -11.25 -18.74
C LEU A 193 -9.83 -11.10 -17.42
N LEU A 194 -8.54 -10.85 -17.54
CA LEU A 194 -7.68 -10.49 -16.42
C LEU A 194 -7.87 -9.02 -16.04
N GLN A 195 -8.02 -8.74 -14.75
CA GLN A 195 -7.92 -7.39 -14.19
C GLN A 195 -6.94 -7.37 -13.04
N ASN A 196 -5.98 -6.46 -13.10
CA ASN A 196 -4.92 -6.32 -12.12
C ASN A 196 -5.37 -5.55 -10.86
N THR A 197 -6.48 -4.81 -10.95
CA THR A 197 -7.02 -4.01 -9.84
C THR A 197 -8.52 -4.13 -9.79
N ILE A 198 -9.10 -3.94 -8.60
CA ILE A 198 -10.55 -3.88 -8.42
C ILE A 198 -10.99 -2.44 -8.68
N ASN A 199 -11.49 -2.19 -9.88
CA ASN A 199 -11.97 -0.87 -10.27
C ASN A 199 -13.50 -0.83 -10.18
N ILE A 200 -13.99 -0.26 -9.08
CA ILE A 200 -15.42 -0.01 -8.88
C ILE A 200 -15.72 1.45 -9.21
N ASN A 201 -16.82 1.67 -9.94
CA ASN A 201 -17.30 3.00 -10.26
C ASN A 201 -18.55 3.29 -9.43
N PRO A 202 -18.83 4.57 -9.12
CA PRO A 202 -20.10 4.94 -8.52
C PRO A 202 -21.25 4.51 -9.44
N PRO A 203 -22.31 3.90 -8.88
CA PRO A 203 -23.43 3.44 -9.68
C PRO A 203 -24.16 4.63 -10.33
N HIS A 204 -24.73 4.41 -11.52
CA HIS A 204 -25.46 5.45 -12.25
C HIS A 204 -26.73 5.92 -11.52
N GLU A 205 -27.36 5.01 -10.78
CA GLU A 205 -28.46 5.30 -9.86
C GLU A 205 -28.01 4.83 -8.47
N LEU A 206 -28.10 5.72 -7.48
CA LEU A 206 -27.73 5.37 -6.11
C LEU A 206 -28.71 4.29 -5.60
N PRO A 207 -28.21 3.09 -5.23
CA PRO A 207 -29.07 2.06 -4.69
C PRO A 207 -29.66 2.51 -3.35
N ASP A 208 -30.83 1.97 -2.97
CA ASP A 208 -31.41 2.15 -1.63
C ASP A 208 -30.51 1.60 -0.49
N ARG A 209 -29.42 0.91 -0.84
CA ARG A 209 -28.50 0.17 0.04
C ARG A 209 -27.06 0.71 -0.06
N ASP A 210 -26.10 -0.09 0.41
CA ASP A 210 -24.67 0.20 0.38
C ASP A 210 -24.14 0.29 -1.08
N PRO A 211 -23.72 1.49 -1.54
CA PRO A 211 -23.29 1.68 -2.92
C PRO A 211 -21.93 1.03 -3.22
N ILE A 212 -21.04 0.95 -2.22
CA ILE A 212 -19.72 0.33 -2.39
C ILE A 212 -19.87 -1.18 -2.49
N GLN A 213 -20.63 -1.81 -1.59
CA GLN A 213 -20.89 -3.26 -1.67
C GLN A 213 -21.57 -3.61 -3.00
N SER A 214 -22.55 -2.82 -3.44
CA SER A 214 -23.26 -3.06 -4.69
C SER A 214 -22.33 -2.98 -5.92
N ALA A 215 -21.43 -2.00 -5.96
CA ALA A 215 -20.46 -1.85 -7.05
C ALA A 215 -19.41 -2.99 -7.05
N VAL A 216 -19.02 -3.46 -5.87
CA VAL A 216 -18.16 -4.64 -5.72
C VAL A 216 -18.87 -5.92 -6.17
N ASP A 217 -20.13 -6.10 -5.78
CA ASP A 217 -20.95 -7.24 -6.21
C ASP A 217 -21.10 -7.25 -7.74
N GLU A 218 -21.35 -6.10 -8.37
CA GLU A 218 -21.40 -5.99 -9.83
C GLU A 218 -20.07 -6.34 -10.51
N PHE A 219 -18.96 -6.00 -9.88
CA PHE A 219 -17.62 -6.34 -10.39
C PHE A 219 -17.37 -7.84 -10.38
N PHE A 220 -17.85 -8.54 -9.34
CA PHE A 220 -17.61 -9.97 -9.14
C PHE A 220 -18.68 -10.88 -9.77
N CYS A 221 -19.90 -10.39 -9.99
CA CYS A 221 -21.02 -11.24 -10.37
C CYS A 221 -20.94 -11.77 -11.82
N PRO A 222 -21.58 -12.92 -12.08
CA PRO A 222 -21.81 -13.40 -13.44
C PRO A 222 -22.80 -12.47 -14.13
N LYS A 223 -22.60 -12.22 -15.42
CA LYS A 223 -23.48 -11.34 -16.18
C LYS A 223 -23.57 -11.74 -17.64
N ILE A 224 -24.67 -11.34 -18.29
CA ILE A 224 -24.90 -11.58 -19.71
C ILE A 224 -25.03 -10.23 -20.40
N VAL A 225 -24.23 -10.00 -21.43
CA VAL A 225 -24.23 -8.76 -22.21
C VAL A 225 -24.22 -9.06 -23.70
N LEU A 226 -24.49 -8.06 -24.54
CA LEU A 226 -24.31 -8.19 -25.99
C LEU A 226 -22.82 -8.35 -26.33
N CYS A 227 -22.51 -9.27 -27.24
CA CYS A 227 -21.12 -9.46 -27.68
C CYS A 227 -20.65 -8.25 -28.49
N HIS A 228 -19.55 -7.63 -28.07
CA HIS A 228 -18.96 -6.46 -28.74
C HIS A 228 -18.08 -6.81 -29.95
N GLU A 229 -17.90 -8.11 -30.25
CA GLU A 229 -17.14 -8.54 -31.42
C GLU A 229 -17.80 -8.07 -32.71
N TYR A 230 -17.01 -7.53 -33.64
CA TYR A 230 -17.54 -6.93 -34.85
C TYR A 230 -18.34 -7.95 -35.68
N GLY A 231 -19.59 -7.59 -35.99
CA GLY A 231 -20.52 -8.46 -36.72
C GLY A 231 -21.10 -9.63 -35.89
N CYS A 232 -20.71 -9.76 -34.62
CA CYS A 232 -21.32 -10.73 -33.72
C CYS A 232 -22.63 -10.19 -33.15
N LYS A 233 -23.71 -10.97 -33.26
CA LYS A 233 -25.03 -10.65 -32.67
C LYS A 233 -25.39 -11.59 -31.51
N GLY A 234 -24.40 -12.33 -31.00
CA GLY A 234 -24.59 -13.26 -29.89
C GLY A 234 -24.64 -12.55 -28.54
N LEU A 235 -25.11 -13.28 -27.54
CA LEU A 235 -24.95 -12.91 -26.14
C LEU A 235 -23.60 -13.44 -25.64
N ARG A 236 -22.96 -12.70 -24.74
CA ARG A 236 -21.75 -13.11 -24.04
C ARG A 236 -22.07 -13.28 -22.57
N GLU A 237 -21.87 -14.49 -22.09
CA GLU A 237 -22.06 -14.89 -20.70
C GLU A 237 -20.71 -14.83 -19.99
N PHE A 238 -20.64 -14.13 -18.87
CA PHE A 238 -19.48 -14.03 -18.00
C PHE A 238 -19.70 -14.93 -16.78
N SER A 239 -18.67 -15.69 -16.40
CA SER A 239 -18.66 -16.49 -15.18
C SER A 239 -18.57 -15.60 -13.93
N GLN A 240 -18.64 -16.22 -12.75
CA GLN A 240 -18.20 -15.56 -11.52
C GLN A 240 -16.73 -15.14 -11.67
N ARG A 241 -16.42 -13.90 -11.30
CA ARG A 241 -15.03 -13.44 -11.24
C ARG A 241 -14.36 -13.98 -9.99
N GLU A 242 -13.10 -14.39 -10.11
CA GLU A 242 -12.33 -14.98 -9.02
C GLU A 242 -10.95 -14.33 -8.90
N PHE A 243 -10.34 -14.42 -7.73
CA PHE A 243 -8.95 -13.98 -7.52
C PHE A 243 -7.97 -14.99 -8.10
N CYS A 244 -6.97 -14.53 -8.86
CA CYS A 244 -6.00 -15.41 -9.54
C CYS A 244 -5.14 -16.25 -8.58
N HIS A 245 -4.94 -15.76 -7.36
CA HIS A 245 -4.03 -16.37 -6.38
C HIS A 245 -4.72 -16.67 -5.04
N GLY A 246 -6.05 -16.83 -5.08
CA GLY A 246 -6.87 -16.87 -3.88
C GLY A 246 -7.15 -15.47 -3.31
N ALA A 247 -8.04 -15.39 -2.33
CA ALA A 247 -8.40 -14.13 -1.70
C ALA A 247 -7.15 -13.43 -1.13
N PRO A 248 -6.88 -12.16 -1.46
CA PRO A 248 -5.72 -11.46 -0.93
C PRO A 248 -5.85 -11.15 0.58
N PRO A 249 -4.73 -10.93 1.28
CA PRO A 249 -4.74 -10.54 2.70
C PRO A 249 -5.38 -9.16 2.93
N PHE A 250 -5.33 -8.28 1.93
CA PHE A 250 -6.02 -7.00 1.92
C PHE A 250 -6.30 -6.58 0.48
N ILE A 251 -7.30 -5.72 0.30
CA ILE A 251 -7.68 -5.11 -0.97
C ILE A 251 -7.68 -3.59 -0.84
N ILE A 252 -7.47 -2.92 -1.96
CA ILE A 252 -7.49 -1.47 -2.07
C ILE A 252 -8.54 -1.10 -3.10
N LEU A 253 -9.52 -0.31 -2.68
CA LEU A 253 -10.51 0.27 -3.58
C LEU A 253 -10.08 1.68 -3.94
N ASN A 254 -9.96 1.96 -5.23
CA ASN A 254 -9.69 3.30 -5.74
C ASN A 254 -10.96 4.14 -5.64
N MET A 255 -10.91 5.23 -4.88
CA MET A 255 -12.04 6.11 -4.64
C MET A 255 -11.94 7.43 -5.41
N GLN A 256 -10.93 7.61 -6.29
CA GLN A 256 -10.71 8.87 -7.02
C GLN A 256 -11.91 9.30 -7.89
N MET A 257 -12.68 8.34 -8.40
CA MET A 257 -13.87 8.60 -9.22
C MET A 257 -15.15 8.78 -8.40
N TRP A 258 -15.11 8.51 -7.09
CA TRP A 258 -16.26 8.60 -6.19
C TRP A 258 -16.31 9.98 -5.56
N LYS A 259 -17.42 10.70 -5.74
CA LYS A 259 -17.60 11.99 -5.06
C LYS A 259 -18.11 11.73 -3.65
N SER A 260 -17.83 12.65 -2.73
CA SER A 260 -18.38 12.62 -1.37
C SER A 260 -19.91 12.63 -1.37
N GLU A 261 -20.53 13.28 -2.35
CA GLU A 261 -21.98 13.32 -2.56
C GLU A 261 -22.55 11.95 -2.95
N ASP A 262 -21.75 11.12 -3.64
CA ASP A 262 -22.13 9.77 -4.08
C ASP A 262 -21.96 8.74 -2.94
N LEU A 263 -21.34 9.13 -1.83
CA LEU A 263 -20.99 8.29 -0.69
C LEU A 263 -21.82 8.66 0.53
N SER A 264 -23.02 8.08 0.63
CA SER A 264 -23.86 8.21 1.83
C SER A 264 -23.25 7.55 3.07
N TYR A 265 -22.43 6.50 2.86
CA TYR A 265 -21.81 5.70 3.91
C TYR A 265 -20.63 4.90 3.33
N VAL A 266 -19.62 4.61 4.17
CA VAL A 266 -18.54 3.68 3.84
C VAL A 266 -18.71 2.40 4.65
N PRO A 267 -18.85 1.22 4.02
CA PRO A 267 -18.98 -0.04 4.73
C PRO A 267 -17.79 -0.30 5.65
N TYR A 268 -18.08 -0.61 6.92
CA TYR A 268 -17.05 -1.19 7.77
C TYR A 268 -16.71 -2.64 7.37
N HIS A 269 -17.66 -3.37 6.79
CA HIS A 269 -17.47 -4.73 6.32
C HIS A 269 -17.82 -4.86 4.85
N LEU A 270 -16.99 -5.58 4.10
CA LEU A 270 -17.14 -5.81 2.69
C LEU A 270 -17.06 -7.30 2.40
N ALA A 271 -18.03 -7.82 1.67
CA ALA A 271 -18.02 -9.20 1.19
C ALA A 271 -17.49 -9.24 -0.24
N LEU A 272 -16.48 -10.07 -0.51
CA LEU A 272 -15.91 -10.28 -1.85
C LEU A 272 -15.69 -11.76 -2.11
N SER A 273 -16.41 -12.32 -3.08
CA SER A 273 -16.20 -13.70 -3.56
C SER A 273 -16.14 -14.70 -2.39
N ASP A 274 -17.17 -14.72 -1.53
CA ASP A 274 -17.29 -15.53 -0.30
C ASP A 274 -16.36 -15.19 0.86
N HIS A 275 -15.52 -14.17 0.73
CA HIS A 275 -14.62 -13.73 1.80
C HIS A 275 -15.10 -12.43 2.43
N ARG A 276 -14.88 -12.27 3.74
CA ARG A 276 -15.20 -11.04 4.46
C ARG A 276 -13.95 -10.22 4.72
N TYR A 277 -14.05 -8.92 4.48
CA TYR A 277 -13.02 -7.95 4.77
C TYR A 277 -13.56 -6.85 5.67
N SER A 278 -12.69 -6.30 6.50
CA SER A 278 -13.01 -5.17 7.38
C SER A 278 -12.20 -3.95 6.98
N LEU A 279 -12.79 -2.76 7.09
CA LEU A 279 -12.11 -1.51 6.83
C LEU A 279 -11.09 -1.24 7.92
N GLU A 280 -9.80 -1.33 7.59
CA GLU A 280 -8.69 -1.10 8.53
C GLU A 280 -7.91 0.17 8.19
N GLY A 281 -8.16 0.78 7.03
CA GLY A 281 -7.46 1.99 6.64
C GLY A 281 -8.03 2.71 5.43
N ALA A 282 -7.56 3.95 5.24
CA ALA A 282 -7.89 4.79 4.12
C ALA A 282 -6.74 5.77 3.84
N THR A 283 -6.59 6.18 2.59
CA THR A 283 -5.79 7.35 2.22
C THR A 283 -6.73 8.49 1.83
N LEU A 284 -6.36 9.70 2.24
CA LEU A 284 -7.18 10.91 2.12
C LEU A 284 -6.41 11.94 1.30
N PHE A 285 -7.11 12.68 0.43
CA PHE A 285 -6.49 13.73 -0.38
C PHE A 285 -7.08 15.10 -0.07
N ASN A 286 -6.26 16.01 0.45
CA ASN A 286 -6.61 17.41 0.58
C ASN A 286 -6.33 18.14 -0.74
N ARG A 287 -7.39 18.59 -1.42
CA ARG A 287 -7.28 19.34 -2.69
C ARG A 287 -6.63 20.72 -2.52
N GLU A 288 -6.86 21.39 -1.40
CA GLU A 288 -6.34 22.74 -1.17
C GLU A 288 -4.85 22.72 -0.88
N GLU A 289 -4.41 21.78 -0.06
CA GLU A 289 -3.00 21.60 0.32
C GLU A 289 -2.23 20.73 -0.67
N HIS A 290 -2.90 20.12 -1.66
CA HIS A 290 -2.36 19.09 -2.56
C HIS A 290 -1.60 18.00 -1.80
N HIS A 291 -2.21 17.50 -0.73
CA HIS A 291 -1.54 16.68 0.26
C HIS A 291 -2.28 15.37 0.53
N TYR A 292 -1.52 14.29 0.66
CA TYR A 292 -2.05 12.96 1.00
C TYR A 292 -1.75 12.63 2.46
N SER A 293 -2.78 12.19 3.17
CA SER A 293 -2.68 11.65 4.53
C SER A 293 -3.26 10.24 4.58
N ALA A 294 -3.07 9.54 5.69
CA ALA A 294 -3.64 8.20 5.90
C ALA A 294 -4.35 8.10 7.24
N ALA A 295 -5.39 7.29 7.27
CA ALA A 295 -6.03 6.86 8.50
C ALA A 295 -5.97 5.33 8.58
N PHE A 296 -5.72 4.79 9.76
CA PHE A 296 -5.64 3.34 9.96
C PHE A 296 -6.01 2.94 11.38
N GLN A 297 -6.43 1.69 11.55
CA GLN A 297 -6.75 1.13 12.85
C GLN A 297 -5.55 0.43 13.49
N ILE A 298 -5.42 0.59 14.80
CA ILE A 298 -4.58 -0.25 15.67
C ILE A 298 -5.42 -0.61 16.88
N ASP A 299 -5.66 -1.91 17.10
CA ASP A 299 -6.46 -2.46 18.20
C ASP A 299 -7.86 -1.81 18.32
N GLY A 300 -8.49 -1.49 17.18
CA GLY A 300 -9.82 -0.86 17.11
C GLY A 300 -9.84 0.67 17.28
N TYR A 301 -8.68 1.29 17.50
CA TYR A 301 -8.54 2.75 17.57
C TYR A 301 -8.08 3.31 16.24
N TRP A 302 -8.72 4.37 15.78
CA TRP A 302 -8.32 5.07 14.56
C TRP A 302 -7.16 6.02 14.83
N MET A 303 -6.15 5.96 13.97
CA MET A 303 -5.01 6.86 13.95
C MET A 303 -5.04 7.65 12.65
N HIS A 304 -4.70 8.94 12.70
CA HIS A 304 -4.49 9.79 11.52
C HIS A 304 -3.02 10.15 11.40
N TYR A 305 -2.43 9.78 10.27
CA TYR A 305 -1.08 10.14 9.87
C TYR A 305 -1.14 11.25 8.82
N ASP A 306 -0.62 12.44 9.15
CA ASP A 306 -0.63 13.59 8.23
C ASP A 306 0.73 13.87 7.57
N GLY A 307 1.86 13.43 8.14
CA GLY A 307 3.20 13.62 7.58
C GLY A 307 3.74 15.06 7.45
N LEU A 308 2.90 16.10 7.52
CA LEU A 308 3.28 17.50 7.28
C LEU A 308 3.78 18.23 8.53
N ARG A 309 3.18 17.91 9.68
CA ARG A 309 3.36 18.69 10.91
C ARG A 309 4.57 18.17 11.70
N SER A 310 4.70 18.57 12.96
CA SER A 310 5.61 17.90 13.90
C SER A 310 4.93 16.72 14.58
N ASP A 311 3.62 16.80 14.79
CA ASP A 311 2.78 15.80 15.45
C ASP A 311 2.03 14.96 14.41
N ASN A 312 2.80 14.17 13.66
CA ASN A 312 2.31 13.58 12.41
C ASN A 312 1.47 12.32 12.58
N LEU A 313 1.13 11.97 13.83
CA LEU A 313 0.28 10.85 14.15
C LEU A 313 -0.61 11.19 15.36
N ILE A 314 -1.91 11.17 15.13
CA ILE A 314 -2.92 11.61 16.09
C ILE A 314 -3.93 10.47 16.29
N LEU A 315 -4.27 10.18 17.54
CA LEU A 315 -5.39 9.29 17.88
C LEU A 315 -6.72 10.00 17.59
N LEU A 316 -7.61 9.32 16.85
CA LEU A 316 -8.95 9.81 16.55
C LEU A 316 -10.00 9.12 17.42
N ASN A 317 -10.90 9.90 18.01
CA ASN A 317 -12.04 9.39 18.80
C ASN A 317 -13.18 8.83 17.95
N LYS A 318 -13.22 9.24 16.68
CA LYS A 318 -14.18 8.81 15.69
C LYS A 318 -13.41 8.52 14.41
N PRO A 319 -13.92 7.65 13.52
CA PRO A 319 -13.37 7.56 12.17
C PRO A 319 -13.23 8.97 11.57
N PRO A 320 -12.17 9.26 10.81
CA PRO A 320 -11.98 10.58 10.24
C PRO A 320 -13.25 11.00 9.49
N GLU A 321 -13.72 12.24 9.69
CA GLU A 321 -14.71 12.80 8.77
C GLU A 321 -14.05 12.82 7.39
N LEU A 322 -14.52 11.93 6.51
CA LEU A 322 -13.81 11.46 5.32
C LEU A 322 -13.72 12.58 4.27
N LEU A 323 -12.76 13.48 4.45
CA LEU A 323 -12.33 14.42 3.43
C LEU A 323 -11.77 13.60 2.26
N LEU A 324 -12.46 13.66 1.11
CA LEU A 324 -12.08 13.11 -0.19
C LEU A 324 -11.20 11.85 -0.12
N LEU A 325 -11.86 10.71 0.03
CA LEU A 325 -11.24 9.39 -0.04
C LEU A 325 -10.42 9.27 -1.33
N SER A 326 -9.12 8.98 -1.20
CA SER A 326 -8.29 8.56 -2.34
C SER A 326 -8.40 7.05 -2.51
N SER A 327 -8.18 6.31 -1.43
CA SER A 327 -8.28 4.85 -1.43
C SER A 327 -8.86 4.33 -0.12
N LEU A 328 -9.61 3.22 -0.18
CA LEU A 328 -10.04 2.45 0.99
C LEU A 328 -9.27 1.14 1.07
N VAL A 329 -8.80 0.78 2.27
CA VAL A 329 -8.02 -0.44 2.50
C VAL A 329 -8.81 -1.37 3.41
N TYR A 330 -9.26 -2.47 2.82
CA TYR A 330 -9.99 -3.52 3.53
C TYR A 330 -9.07 -4.72 3.74
N VAL A 331 -9.03 -5.24 4.95
CA VAL A 331 -8.18 -6.36 5.34
C VAL A 331 -9.03 -7.60 5.55
N ARG A 332 -8.57 -8.74 5.05
CA ARG A 332 -9.30 -10.01 5.14
C ARG A 332 -9.51 -10.36 6.61
N SER A 333 -10.76 -10.53 7.01
CA SER A 333 -11.10 -10.96 8.35
C SER A 333 -10.58 -12.38 8.57
N HIS A 334 -10.01 -12.64 9.74
CA HIS A 334 -9.85 -14.03 10.18
C HIS A 334 -11.24 -14.58 10.45
N GLU A 335 -11.59 -15.67 9.78
CA GLU A 335 -12.71 -16.50 10.24
C GLU A 335 -12.40 -16.90 11.68
N LYS A 336 -13.31 -16.58 12.61
CA LYS A 336 -13.23 -17.05 13.99
C LYS A 336 -13.78 -18.46 14.10
#